data_AF-A0A359KSA7-F1
#
_entry.id   AF-A0A359KSA7-F1
#
_cell.length_a   1.000
_cell.length_b   1.000
_cell.length_c   1.000
_cell.angle_alpha   90.00
_cell.angle_beta   90.00
_cell.angle_gamma   90.00
#
_symmetry.space_group_name_H-M   'P 1'
#
loop_
_entity.id
_entity.type
_entity.pdbx_description
1 polymer ?
#
loop_
_entity_poly.entity_id
_entity_poly.type
_entity_poly.pdbx_seq_one_letter_code
_entity_poly.pdbx_strand_id
1 'polypeptide(L)'
;MFVRAAQMAVVPYVYGLDYQSAVIEMRTAGLVVANLTPLSCVRVHQLIDATFDCDSFPAGGILTSTLGWGTSVPVGSPVDLTYYDPGQ
;
A
#
# COMPACT_ATOMS: atom_id res chain seq x y z
N MET A 1 -15.77 -22.22 -26.84
CA MET A 1 -14.91 -22.03 -25.64
C MET A 1 -14.90 -20.54 -25.33
N PHE A 2 -15.57 -20.09 -24.27
CA PHE A 2 -15.57 -18.68 -23.89
C PHE A 2 -14.42 -18.43 -22.92
N VAL A 3 -13.38 -17.73 -23.36
CA VAL A 3 -12.36 -17.21 -22.44
C VAL A 3 -12.98 -15.98 -21.79
N ARG A 4 -13.40 -16.09 -20.52
CA ARG A 4 -13.79 -14.89 -19.76
C ARG A 4 -12.52 -14.05 -19.61
N ALA A 5 -12.51 -12.84 -20.16
CA ALA A 5 -11.42 -11.91 -19.89
C ALA A 5 -11.31 -11.73 -18.37
N ALA A 6 -10.10 -11.83 -17.83
CA ALA A 6 -9.87 -11.51 -16.43
C ALA A 6 -10.28 -10.05 -16.20
N GLN A 7 -11.18 -9.81 -15.24
CA GLN A 7 -11.49 -8.46 -14.83
C GLN A 7 -10.23 -7.87 -14.19
N MET A 8 -9.85 -6.67 -14.62
CA MET A 8 -8.66 -6.00 -14.11
C MET A 8 -9.04 -4.90 -13.11
N ALA A 9 -8.21 -4.72 -12.10
CA ALA A 9 -8.22 -3.69 -11.09
C ALA A 9 -7.01 -2.76 -11.30
N VAL A 10 -7.20 -1.46 -11.12
CA VAL A 10 -6.09 -0.50 -11.10
C VAL A 10 -5.65 -0.30 -9.65
N VAL A 11 -4.36 -0.42 -9.38
CA VAL A 11 -3.79 -0.20 -8.05
C VAL A 11 -3.86 1.30 -7.70
N PRO A 12 -4.66 1.72 -6.71
CA PRO A 12 -4.78 3.12 -6.34
C PRO A 12 -3.48 3.66 -5.74
N TYR A 13 -3.23 4.96 -5.91
CA TYR A 13 -2.11 5.64 -5.26
C TYR A 13 -2.54 6.10 -3.87
N VAL A 14 -2.09 5.39 -2.83
CA VAL A 14 -2.52 5.60 -1.44
C VAL A 14 -1.42 6.11 -0.52
N TYR A 15 -0.28 6.54 -1.08
CA TYR A 15 0.86 7.03 -0.29
C TYR A 15 0.45 8.21 0.60
N GLY A 16 0.84 8.15 1.88
CA GLY A 16 0.49 9.15 2.89
C GLY A 16 -0.96 9.09 3.39
N LEU A 17 -1.83 8.27 2.79
CA LEU A 17 -3.17 8.02 3.34
C LEU A 17 -3.06 7.14 4.59
N ASP A 18 -3.97 7.37 5.54
CA ASP A 18 -4.15 6.50 6.70
C ASP A 18 -4.39 5.04 6.27
N TYR A 19 -3.73 4.10 6.94
CA TYR A 19 -3.74 2.69 6.55
C TYR A 19 -5.15 2.07 6.53
N GLN A 20 -6.08 2.53 7.37
CA GLN A 20 -7.46 2.02 7.35
C GLN A 20 -8.18 2.49 6.10
N SER A 21 -7.99 3.77 5.75
CA SER A 21 -8.56 4.37 4.54
C SER A 21 -7.96 3.75 3.27
N ALA A 22 -6.64 3.53 3.26
CA ALA A 22 -5.95 2.87 2.16
C ALA A 22 -6.44 1.43 1.93
N VAL A 23 -6.73 0.67 3.00
CA VAL A 23 -7.33 -0.67 2.89
C VAL A 23 -8.70 -0.62 2.23
N ILE A 24 -9.53 0.35 2.60
CA ILE A 24 -10.86 0.51 2.00
C ILE A 24 -10.72 0.83 0.51
N GLU A 25 -9.81 1.73 0.15
CA GLU A 25 -9.58 2.13 -1.24
C GLU A 25 -9.08 0.95 -2.09
N MET A 26 -8.11 0.19 -1.58
CA MET A 26 -7.61 -1.03 -2.23
C MET A 26 -8.72 -2.06 -2.46
N ARG A 27 -9.54 -2.32 -1.43
CA ARG A 27 -10.66 -3.27 -1.55
C ARG A 27 -11.73 -2.78 -2.53
N THR A 28 -12.00 -1.48 -2.54
CA THR A 28 -12.95 -0.86 -3.48
C THR A 28 -12.44 -0.96 -4.92
N ALA A 29 -11.13 -0.87 -5.13
CA ALA A 29 -10.49 -1.11 -6.42
C ALA A 29 -10.52 -2.59 -6.87
N GLY A 30 -10.93 -3.52 -6.00
CA GLY A 30 -10.98 -4.95 -6.27
C GLY A 30 -9.69 -5.70 -5.92
N LEU A 31 -8.84 -5.12 -5.06
CA LEU A 31 -7.61 -5.76 -4.56
C LEU A 31 -7.82 -6.37 -3.17
N VAL A 32 -6.95 -7.30 -2.80
CA VAL A 32 -6.96 -7.92 -1.48
C VAL A 32 -5.71 -7.47 -0.72
N VAL A 33 -5.88 -6.66 0.32
CA VAL A 33 -4.76 -6.33 1.21
C VAL A 33 -4.41 -7.57 2.02
N ALA A 34 -3.25 -8.17 1.73
CA ALA A 34 -2.79 -9.40 2.34
C ALA A 34 -2.05 -9.13 3.66
N ASN A 35 -1.14 -8.16 3.66
CA ASN A 35 -0.43 -7.74 4.87
C ASN A 35 -0.39 -6.20 5.01
N LEU A 36 -0.40 -5.76 6.27
CA LEU A 36 -0.12 -4.40 6.69
C LEU A 36 1.04 -4.41 7.67
N THR A 37 2.19 -3.89 7.25
CA THR A 37 3.40 -3.92 8.06
C THR A 37 3.71 -2.52 8.60
N PRO A 38 3.64 -2.28 9.91
CA PRO A 38 4.12 -1.04 10.51
C PRO A 38 5.65 -0.95 10.37
N LEU A 39 6.15 0.26 10.10
CA LEU A 39 7.58 0.55 10.07
C LEU A 39 7.88 1.77 10.95
N SER A 40 8.82 1.60 11.87
CA SER A 40 9.40 2.70 12.63
C SER A 40 10.31 3.57 11.77
N CYS A 41 10.59 4.79 12.24
CA CYS A 41 11.45 5.74 11.52
C CYS A 41 12.80 5.13 11.13
N VAL A 42 13.47 4.45 12.07
CA VAL A 42 14.74 3.76 11.83
C VAL A 42 14.61 2.75 10.69
N ARG A 43 13.49 2.02 10.63
CA ARG A 43 13.28 1.01 9.61
C ARG A 43 12.99 1.61 8.25
N VAL A 44 12.24 2.71 8.20
CA VAL A 44 12.00 3.48 6.97
C VAL A 44 13.33 3.98 6.39
N HIS A 45 14.20 4.56 7.23
CA HIS A 45 15.54 5.01 6.80
C HIS A 45 16.41 3.88 6.24
N GLN A 46 16.29 2.68 6.79
CA GLN A 46 17.07 1.52 6.36
C GLN A 46 16.55 0.86 5.07
N LEU A 47 15.24 0.79 4.91
CA LEU A 47 14.61 -0.03 3.86
C LEU A 47 14.08 0.76 2.67
N ILE A 48 13.65 1.99 2.89
CA ILE A 48 12.87 2.75 1.92
C ILE A 48 13.65 3.98 1.47
N ASP A 49 13.93 4.89 2.39
CA ASP A 49 14.58 6.17 2.10
C ASP A 49 15.28 6.71 3.35
N ALA A 50 16.61 6.81 3.30
CA ALA A 50 17.46 7.32 4.39
C ALA A 50 17.23 8.80 4.71
N THR A 51 16.59 9.55 3.83
CA THR A 51 16.30 10.98 3.98
C THR A 51 14.84 11.27 4.33
N PHE A 52 14.06 10.22 4.56
CA PHE A 52 12.65 10.33 4.90
C PHE A 52 12.42 11.19 6.15
N ASP A 53 11.54 12.18 6.05
CA ASP A 53 11.18 13.06 7.16
C ASP A 53 10.10 12.42 8.04
N CYS A 54 10.55 11.78 9.11
CA CYS A 54 9.70 11.13 10.09
C CYS A 54 8.85 12.11 10.91
N ASP A 55 9.27 13.38 11.02
CA ASP A 55 8.61 14.35 11.88
C ASP A 55 7.39 14.97 11.19
N SER A 56 7.44 15.12 9.85
CA SER A 56 6.33 15.69 9.07
C SER A 56 5.39 14.64 8.46
N PHE A 57 5.82 13.39 8.32
CA PHE A 57 4.98 12.35 7.74
C PHE A 57 3.90 11.87 8.71
N PRO A 58 2.63 11.70 8.26
CA PRO A 58 1.55 11.30 9.14
C PRO A 58 1.75 9.88 9.69
N ALA A 59 1.63 9.73 11.00
CA ALA A 59 1.52 8.42 11.65
C ALA A 59 0.31 7.65 11.07
N GLY A 60 0.51 6.38 10.76
CA GLY A 60 -0.46 5.55 10.06
C GLY A 60 -0.44 5.70 8.53
N GLY A 61 0.34 6.63 7.98
CA GLY A 61 0.40 6.87 6.54
C GLY A 61 1.06 5.73 5.76
N ILE A 62 0.50 5.33 4.61
CA ILE A 62 1.12 4.31 3.74
C ILE A 62 2.43 4.81 3.14
N LEU A 63 3.45 3.96 3.17
CA LEU A 63 4.78 4.21 2.61
C LEU A 63 4.99 3.49 1.29
N THR A 64 4.68 2.19 1.24
CA THR A 64 4.95 1.35 0.06
C THR A 64 3.84 0.34 -0.19
N SER A 65 3.86 -0.21 -1.40
CA SER A 65 3.07 -1.34 -1.84
C SER A 65 3.94 -2.30 -2.63
N THR A 66 3.66 -3.61 -2.53
CA THR A 66 4.29 -4.62 -3.38
C THR A 66 3.84 -4.55 -4.84
N LEU A 67 2.66 -3.99 -5.09
CA LEU A 67 2.19 -3.66 -6.44
C LEU A 67 2.45 -2.19 -6.75
N GLY A 68 2.94 -1.90 -7.96
CA GLY A 68 3.18 -0.53 -8.39
C GLY A 68 1.89 0.28 -8.48
N TRP A 69 1.91 1.52 -8.02
CA TRP A 69 0.77 2.43 -8.13
C TRP A 69 0.37 2.65 -9.59
N GLY A 70 -0.93 2.72 -9.86
CA GLY A 70 -1.50 2.89 -11.20
C GLY A 70 -1.36 1.67 -12.12
N THR A 71 -0.74 0.59 -11.67
CA THR A 71 -0.64 -0.64 -12.47
C THR A 71 -1.98 -1.36 -12.54
N SER A 72 -2.21 -2.06 -13.65
CA SER A 72 -3.41 -2.86 -13.87
C SER A 72 -3.09 -4.32 -13.58
N VAL A 73 -3.82 -4.93 -12.66
CA VAL A 73 -3.64 -6.30 -12.19
C VAL A 73 -4.99 -7.03 -12.18
N PRO A 74 -5.03 -8.37 -12.18
CA PRO A 74 -6.29 -9.08 -12.02
C PRO A 74 -7.04 -8.70 -10.74
N VAL A 75 -8.36 -8.60 -10.80
CA VAL A 75 -9.20 -8.46 -9.60
C VAL A 75 -8.92 -9.63 -8.65
N GLY A 76 -8.81 -9.33 -7.36
CA GLY A 76 -8.46 -10.27 -6.31
C GLY A 76 -6.96 -10.42 -6.08
N SER A 77 -6.11 -9.72 -6.84
CA SER A 77 -4.66 -9.74 -6.62
C SER A 77 -4.30 -9.31 -5.19
N PRO A 78 -3.42 -10.06 -4.50
CA PRO A 78 -2.94 -9.69 -3.19
C PRO A 78 -1.97 -8.51 -3.28
N VAL A 79 -2.07 -7.58 -2.34
CA VAL A 79 -1.16 -6.46 -2.18
C VAL A 79 -0.74 -6.37 -0.71
N ASP A 80 0.56 -6.20 -0.47
CA ASP A 80 1.07 -5.91 0.85
C ASP A 80 1.41 -4.43 0.91
N LEU A 81 1.00 -3.77 1.99
CA LEU A 81 1.33 -2.37 2.24
C LEU A 81 2.21 -2.26 3.48
N THR A 82 3.08 -1.26 3.46
CA THR A 82 3.76 -0.80 4.67
C THR A 82 3.24 0.57 5.06
N TYR A 83 3.18 0.84 6.36
CA TYR A 83 2.75 2.14 6.86
C TYR A 83 3.68 2.64 7.96
N TYR A 84 3.75 3.95 8.10
CA TYR A 84 4.59 4.59 9.09
C TYR A 84 3.97 4.47 10.48
N ASP A 85 4.69 3.89 11.43
CA ASP A 85 4.30 3.84 12.84
C ASP A 85 5.47 4.32 13.72
N PRO A 86 5.43 5.56 14.22
CA PRO A 86 6.49 6.09 15.09
C PRO A 86 6.58 5.38 16.45
N GLY A 87 5.55 4.61 16.84
CA GLY A 87 5.48 3.94 18.15
C GLY A 87 6.14 2.57 18.22
N GLN A 88 6.70 2.07 17.10
CA GLN A 88 7.34 0.75 17.01
C GLN A 88 8.81 0.71 17.42
#